data_AF-A0A1F8PDL3-F1
#
_entry.id   AF-A0A1F8PDL3-F1
#
_cell.length_a   1.000
_cell.length_b   1.000
_cell.length_c   1.000
_cell.angle_alpha   90.00
_cell.angle_beta   90.00
_cell.angle_gamma   90.00
#
_symmetry.space_group_name_H-M   'P 1'
#
loop_
_entity.id
_entity.type
_entity.pdbx_description
1 polymer ?
#
loop_
_entity_poly.entity_id
_entity_poly.type
_entity_poly.pdbx_seq_one_letter_code
_entity_poly.pdbx_strand_id
1 'polypeptide(L)' 'MISALTAMRILFILGIVNLIAGLLIFFSCRCLPGSRLGKNLMKYRWYQKFFKLHCYIWWIFWLSVIIHAIFAIIYIGWPF' A
#
# COMPACT_ATOMS: atom_id res chain seq x y z
N MET A 1 -14.03 19.00 15.83
CA MET A 1 -14.48 18.44 14.54
C MET A 1 -13.41 18.73 13.49
N ILE A 2 -12.96 17.73 12.74
CA ILE A 2 -12.01 17.94 11.63
C ILE A 2 -12.80 18.66 10.51
N SER A 3 -12.24 19.74 9.95
CA SER A 3 -12.88 20.43 8.83
C SER A 3 -12.91 19.54 7.58
N ALA A 4 -13.97 19.66 6.76
CA ALA A 4 -14.11 18.87 5.53
C ALA A 4 -12.88 18.98 4.61
N LEU A 5 -12.27 20.17 4.53
CA LEU A 5 -11.02 20.39 3.79
C LEU A 5 -9.85 19.54 4.33
N THR A 6 -9.73 19.42 5.65
CA THR A 6 -8.67 18.61 6.28
C THR A 6 -8.93 17.12 6.06
N ALA A 7 -10.19 16.67 6.15
CA ALA A 7 -10.56 15.28 5.88
C ALA A 7 -10.23 14.88 4.43
N MET A 8 -10.51 15.75 3.45
CA MET A 8 -10.18 15.51 2.04
C MET A 8 -8.67 15.42 1.79
N ARG A 9 -7.86 16.26 2.47
CA ARG A 9 -6.39 16.16 2.40
C ARG A 9 -5.88 14.83 2.97
N ILE A 10 -6.41 14.41 4.11
CA ILE A 10 -6.06 13.12 4.73
C ILE A 10 -6.42 11.97 3.78
N LEU A 11 -7.62 12.00 3.19
CA LEU A 11 -8.04 11.00 2.21
C LEU A 11 -7.09 10.93 1.02
N PHE A 12 -6.73 12.07 0.44
CA PHE A 12 -5.79 12.12 -0.69
C PHE A 12 -4.42 11.53 -0.33
N ILE A 13 -3.87 11.91 0.83
CA ILE A 13 -2.59 11.38 1.32
C ILE A 13 -2.67 9.87 1.54
N LEU A 14 -3.72 9.39 2.23
CA LEU A 14 -3.96 7.96 2.44
C LEU A 14 -4.10 7.20 1.12
N GLY A 15 -4.74 7.80 0.12
CA GLY A 15 -4.85 7.23 -1.23
C GLY A 15 -3.49 7.05 -1.90
N ILE A 16 -2.62 8.07 -1.83
CA ILE A 16 -1.25 7.99 -2.35
C ILE A 16 -0.44 6.92 -1.61
N VAL A 17 -0.53 6.88 -0.28
CA VAL A 17 0.16 5.88 0.54
C VAL A 17 -0.28 4.48 0.15
N ASN A 18 -1.58 4.25 -0.05
CA ASN A 18 -2.12 2.98 -0.52
C ASN A 18 -1.59 2.62 -1.92
N LEU A 19 -1.55 3.57 -2.86
CA LEU A 19 -1.01 3.33 -4.20
C LEU A 19 0.47 2.90 -4.15
N ILE A 20 1.30 3.64 -3.41
CA ILE A 20 2.73 3.35 -3.26
C ILE A 20 2.93 2.01 -2.57
N ALA A 21 2.23 1.76 -1.46
CA ALA A 21 2.32 0.50 -0.74
C ALA A 21 1.88 -0.68 -1.62
N GLY A 22 0.79 -0.54 -2.38
CA GLY A 22 0.34 -1.55 -3.34
C GLY A 22 1.38 -1.87 -4.40
N LEU A 23 2.04 -0.84 -4.97
CA LEU A 23 3.17 -1.04 -5.89
C LEU A 23 4.33 -1.77 -5.22
N LEU A 24 4.73 -1.36 -4.01
CA LEU A 24 5.82 -2.00 -3.28
C LEU A 24 5.51 -3.47 -2.96
N ILE A 25 4.27 -3.77 -2.60
CA ILE A 25 3.80 -5.14 -2.39
C ILE A 25 3.89 -5.92 -3.69
N PHE A 26 3.40 -5.37 -4.80
CA PHE A 26 3.45 -6.03 -6.10
C PHE A 26 4.90 -6.40 -6.46
N PHE A 27 5.83 -5.45 -6.35
CA PHE A 27 7.25 -5.67 -6.64
C PHE A 27 7.97 -6.62 -5.68
N SER A 28 7.46 -6.77 -4.46
CA SER A 28 7.97 -7.69 -3.45
C SER A 28 7.18 -9.01 -3.37
N CYS A 29 6.14 -9.19 -4.18
CA CYS A 29 5.26 -10.36 -4.09
C CYS A 29 5.99 -11.62 -4.55
N ARG A 30 5.69 -12.76 -3.93
CA ARG A 30 6.24 -14.09 -4.29
C ARG A 30 6.08 -14.46 -5.77
N CYS A 31 5.12 -13.85 -6.46
CA CYS A 31 4.89 -14.02 -7.90
C CYS A 31 6.05 -13.51 -8.75
N LEU A 32 6.78 -12.49 -8.30
CA LEU A 32 7.92 -11.92 -9.02
C LEU A 32 9.18 -12.81 -8.93
N PRO A 33 9.64 -13.27 -7.75
CA PRO A 33 10.74 -14.22 -7.63
C PRO A 33 10.52 -15.54 -8.40
N GLY A 34 9.27 -15.95 -8.60
CA GLY A 34 8.92 -17.11 -9.44
C GLY A 34 9.11 -16.88 -10.94
N SER A 35 9.10 -15.62 -11.39
CA SER A 35 9.34 -15.24 -12.79
C SER A 35 10.83 -15.23 -13.13
N ARG A 36 11.18 -15.37 -14.42
CA ARG A 36 12.58 -15.28 -14.91
C ARG A 36 13.28 -13.99 -14.46
N LEU A 37 12.54 -12.88 -14.42
CA LEU A 37 13.07 -11.57 -14.05
C LEU A 37 13.39 -11.50 -12.54
N GLY A 38 12.45 -11.94 -11.70
CA GLY A 38 12.64 -11.91 -10.25
C GLY A 38 13.70 -12.90 -9.75
N LYS A 39 13.91 -14.03 -10.44
CA LYS A 39 15.02 -14.95 -10.14
C LYS A 39 16.40 -14.28 -10.29
N ASN A 40 16.57 -13.40 -11.27
CA ASN A 40 17.81 -12.64 -11.43
C ASN A 40 17.95 -11.52 -10.38
N LEU A 41 16.84 -10.84 -10.05
CA LEU A 41 16.83 -9.81 -9.00
C LEU A 41 17.14 -10.38 -7.60
N MET A 42 16.72 -11.62 -7.31
CA MET A 42 17.02 -12.34 -6.06
C MET A 42 18.52 -12.59 -5.80
N LYS A 43 19.38 -12.42 -6.81
CA LYS A 43 20.84 -12.50 -6.63
C LYS A 43 21.40 -11.31 -5.85
N TYR A 44 20.69 -10.17 -5.84
CA TYR A 44 21.13 -8.96 -5.15
C TYR A 44 20.66 -8.95 -3.69
N ARG A 45 21.59 -8.70 -2.76
CA ARG A 45 21.30 -8.63 -1.31
C ARG A 45 20.27 -7.56 -0.95
N TRP A 46 20.21 -6.45 -1.69
CA TRP A 46 19.18 -5.42 -1.44
C TRP A 46 17.79 -6.00 -1.71
N TYR A 47 17.61 -6.73 -2.81
CA TYR A 47 16.29 -7.21 -3.22
C TYR A 47 15.78 -8.29 -2.26
N GLN A 48 16.70 -9.10 -1.70
CA GLN A 48 16.37 -10.02 -0.62
C GLN A 48 15.88 -9.30 0.65
N LYS A 49 16.50 -8.18 1.03
CA LYS A 49 16.03 -7.35 2.15
C LYS A 49 14.65 -6.74 1.85
N PHE A 50 14.47 -6.21 0.65
CA PHE A 50 13.19 -5.66 0.21
C PHE A 50 12.07 -6.73 0.22
N PHE A 51 12.37 -7.94 -0.21
CA PHE A 51 11.44 -9.06 -0.17
C PHE A 51 11.03 -9.44 1.26
N LYS A 52 11.94 -9.39 2.23
CA LYS A 52 11.60 -9.62 3.65
C LYS A 52 10.64 -8.57 4.22
N LEU A 53 10.66 -7.34 3.68
CA LEU A 53 9.75 -6.28 4.08
C LEU A 53 8.31 -6.51 3.55
N HIS A 54 8.10 -7.42 2.60
CA HIS A 54 6.79 -7.68 1.98
C HIS A 54 5.66 -7.87 3.01
N CYS A 55 5.85 -8.76 3.99
CA CYS A 55 4.83 -9.00 5.01
C CYS A 55 4.57 -7.78 5.89
N TYR A 56 5.58 -6.98 6.19
CA TYR A 56 5.41 -5.75 6.98
C TYR A 56 4.65 -4.68 6.20
N ILE A 57 4.98 -4.51 4.91
CA ILE A 57 4.28 -3.57 4.02
C ILE A 57 2.82 -4.01 3.84
N TRP A 58 2.54 -5.31 3.80
CA TRP A 58 1.17 -5.84 3.74
C TRP A 58 0.33 -5.40 4.95
N TRP A 59 0.88 -5.48 6.17
CA TRP A 59 0.21 -4.99 7.38
C TRP A 59 -0.05 -3.48 7.34
N ILE A 60 0.94 -2.69 6.92
CA ILE A 60 0.80 -1.23 6.81
C ILE A 60 -0.26 -0.87 5.75
N PHE A 61 -0.26 -1.57 4.62
CA PHE A 61 -1.22 -1.37 3.54
C PHE A 61 -2.65 -1.66 3.99
N TRP A 62 -2.91 -2.81 4.62
CA TRP A 62 -4.25 -3.13 5.12
C TRP A 62 -4.74 -2.12 6.14
N LEU A 63 -3.89 -1.72 7.09
CA LEU A 63 -4.24 -0.68 8.06
C LEU A 63 -4.60 0.64 7.36
N SER A 64 -3.79 1.06 6.38
CA SER A 64 -4.02 2.30 5.64
C SER A 64 -5.28 2.24 4.76
N VAL A 65 -5.57 1.12 4.11
CA VAL A 65 -6.79 0.90 3.32
C VAL A 65 -8.03 0.96 4.21
N ILE A 66 -8.02 0.32 5.39
CA ILE A 66 -9.14 0.35 6.34
C ILE A 66 -9.41 1.78 6.79
N ILE A 67 -8.38 2.50 7.22
CA ILE A 67 -8.53 3.90 7.66
C ILE A 67 -9.04 4.77 6.50
N HIS A 68 -8.49 4.59 5.30
CA HIS A 68 -8.92 5.32 4.11
C HIS A 68 -10.40 5.06 3.78
N ALA A 69 -10.83 3.80 3.79
CA ALA A 69 -12.22 3.42 3.52
C ALA A 69 -13.18 3.99 4.58
N ILE A 70 -12.83 3.90 5.87
CA ILE A 70 -13.64 4.47 6.96
C ILE A 70 -13.79 5.99 6.80
N PHE A 71 -12.69 6.70 6.54
CA PHE A 71 -12.75 8.14 6.31
C PHE A 71 -13.58 8.48 5.05
N ALA A 72 -13.48 7.69 3.99
CA ALA A 72 -14.24 7.94 2.77
C ALA A 72 -15.74 7.77 3.03
N ILE A 73 -16.14 6.70 3.73
CA ILE A 73 -17.55 6.45 4.07
C ILE A 73 -18.10 7.54 5.00
N ILE A 74 -17.34 7.99 6.01
CA ILE A 74 -17.81 9.01 6.97
C ILE A 74 -17.97 10.39 6.30
N TYR A 75 -17.03 10.80 5.45
CA TYR A 75 -16.98 12.18 4.96
C TYR A 75 -17.52 12.37 3.53
N ILE A 76 -17.40 11.36 2.67
CA ILE A 76 -17.91 11.39 1.29
C ILE A 76 -19.25 10.65 1.20
N GLY A 77 -19.47 9.66 2.06
CA GLY A 77 -20.65 8.80 2.04
C GLY A 77 -20.46 7.56 1.17
N TRP A 78 -21.51 6.74 1.10
CA TRP A 78 -21.57 5.59 0.21
C TRP A 78 -22.46 5.95 -1.00
N PRO A 79 -21.93 5.97 -2.23
CA PRO A 79 -22.64 6.53 -3.40
C PRO A 79 -23.66 5.59 -4.05
N PHE A 80 -23.91 4.40 -3.49
CA PHE A 80 -24.85 3.40 -4.01
C PHE A 80 -26.06 3.20 -3.11
#